data_AF-A0A6P0Z4A4-F1
#
_entry.id   AF-A0A6P0Z4A4-F1
#
_cell.length_a   1.000
_cell.length_b   1.000
_cell.length_c   1.000
_cell.angle_alpha   90.00
_cell.angle_beta   90.00
_cell.angle_gamma   90.00
#
_symmetry.space_group_name_H-M   'P 1'
#
loop_
_entity.id
_entity.type
_entity.pdbx_description
1 polymer ?
#
loop_
_entity_poly.entity_id
_entity_poly.type
_entity_poly.pdbx_seq_one_letter_code
_entity_poly.pdbx_strand_id
1 'polypeptide(L)'
;FINPALHSVVIDRAPGLVVWQFTGFFQGRDRWECQPCDTGTWLLNRFEYAIANPVIEFGFKTFAAEWTRRDMVAQLNRLKYVAEEEYECDT
;
A
#
# COMPACT_ATOMS: atom_id res chain seq x y z
N PHE A 1 -22.80 7.92 12.35
CA PHE A 1 -22.62 7.24 11.06
C PHE A 1 -21.15 6.85 10.93
N ILE A 2 -20.83 5.56 10.94
CA ILE A 2 -19.48 5.09 10.64
C ILE A 2 -19.39 5.12 9.12
N ASN A 3 -18.61 6.05 8.56
CA ASN A 3 -18.38 6.08 7.13
C ASN A 3 -17.30 5.02 6.82
N PRO A 4 -17.63 3.91 6.14
CA PRO A 4 -16.64 2.88 5.83
C PRO A 4 -15.67 3.32 4.72
N ALA A 5 -15.82 4.53 4.16
CA ALA A 5 -14.93 5.06 3.15
C ALA A 5 -13.55 5.37 3.73
N LEU A 6 -12.52 4.82 3.09
CA LEU A 6 -11.14 5.25 3.28
C LEU A 6 -10.87 6.43 2.34
N HIS A 7 -10.65 7.61 2.91
CA HIS A 7 -10.22 8.76 2.14
C HIS A 7 -8.70 8.70 2.00
N SER A 8 -8.22 8.47 0.79
CA SER A 8 -6.79 8.44 0.46
C SER A 8 -6.37 9.69 -0.30
N VAL A 9 -5.27 10.32 0.14
CA VAL A 9 -4.68 11.50 -0.48
C VAL A 9 -3.18 11.30 -0.66
N VAL A 10 -2.61 11.78 -1.77
CA VAL A 10 -1.15 11.78 -1.96
C VAL A 10 -0.57 12.90 -1.10
N ILE A 11 0.32 12.55 -0.17
CA ILE A 11 0.98 13.52 0.72
C ILE A 11 2.44 13.78 0.35
N ASP A 12 3.05 12.89 -0.41
CA ASP A 12 4.39 13.06 -0.95
C ASP A 12 4.51 12.34 -2.30
N ARG A 13 5.23 12.95 -3.23
CA ARG A 13 5.46 12.40 -4.57
C ARG A 13 6.79 12.92 -5.10
N ALA A 14 7.66 12.00 -5.47
CA ALA A 14 8.93 12.27 -6.14
C ALA A 14 9.17 11.20 -7.23
N PRO A 15 10.17 11.38 -8.12
CA PRO A 15 10.56 10.31 -9.03
C PRO A 15 10.89 9.03 -8.26
N GLY A 16 10.19 7.94 -8.59
CA GLY A 16 10.33 6.65 -7.90
C GLY A 16 9.72 6.61 -6.49
N LEU A 17 8.94 7.60 -6.05
CA LEU A 17 8.30 7.60 -4.73
C LEU A 17 6.88 8.15 -4.79
N VAL A 18 5.94 7.43 -4.19
CA VAL A 18 4.61 7.97 -3.88
C VAL A 18 4.22 7.56 -2.47
N VAL A 19 3.73 8.52 -1.69
CA VAL A 19 3.19 8.28 -0.35
C VAL A 19 1.74 8.73 -0.31
N TRP A 20 0.86 7.77 -0.03
CA TRP A 20 -0.53 8.02 0.28
C TRP A 20 -0.74 8.10 1.78
N GLN A 21 -1.58 9.02 2.21
CA GLN A 21 -2.16 9.03 3.55
C GLN A 21 -3.63 8.66 3.43
N PHE A 22 -4.06 7.68 4.23
CA PHE A 22 -5.46 7.32 4.33
C PHE A 22 -6.04 7.68 5.69
N THR A 23 -7.31 8.11 5.68
CA THR A 23 -8.09 8.48 6.86
C THR A 23 -9.51 7.92 6.76
N GLY A 24 -10.06 7.44 7.87
CA GLY A 24 -11.36 6.77 7.91
C GLY A 24 -11.49 5.87 9.13
N PHE A 25 -11.95 4.63 8.93
CA PHE A 25 -12.05 3.61 9.99
C PHE A 25 -10.70 3.31 10.66
N PHE A 26 -9.62 3.40 9.89
CA PHE A 26 -8.24 3.41 10.36
C PHE A 26 -7.49 4.52 9.62
N GLN A 27 -6.40 4.98 10.21
CA GLN A 27 -5.56 6.03 9.64
C GLN A 27 -4.14 5.52 9.45
N GLY A 28 -3.43 6.02 8.46
CA GLY A 28 -2.10 5.52 8.17
C GLY A 28 -1.54 6.02 6.87
N ARG A 29 -0.43 5.40 6.46
CA ARG A 29 0.33 5.76 5.27
C ARG A 29 0.68 4.53 4.49
N ASP A 30 0.64 4.67 3.17
CA ASP A 30 1.11 3.67 2.23
C ASP A 30 2.19 4.29 1.37
N ARG A 31 3.41 3.76 1.50
CA ARG A 31 4.60 4.29 0.84
C ARG A 31 5.11 3.29 -0.18
N TRP A 32 5.19 3.74 -1.43
CA TRP A 32 5.71 2.96 -2.54
C TRP A 32 6.98 3.61 -3.07
N GLU A 33 8.04 2.82 -3.09
CA GLU A 33 9.33 3.21 -3.63
C GLU A 33 9.73 2.29 -4.77
N CYS A 34 10.24 2.89 -5.83
CA CYS A 34 10.86 2.24 -6.97
C CYS A 34 12.37 2.54 -6.88
N GLN A 35 13.15 1.50 -6.64
CA GLN A 35 14.60 1.57 -6.52
C GLN A 35 15.24 0.84 -7.71
N PRO A 36 16.10 1.51 -8.50
CA PRO A 36 16.80 0.84 -9.58
C PRO A 36 17.77 -0.21 -9.01
N CYS A 37 17.90 -1.35 -9.70
CA CYS A 37 18.95 -2.32 -9.46
C CYS A 37 19.63 -2.73 -10.76
N ASP A 38 20.75 -3.44 -10.63
CA ASP A 38 21.60 -3.83 -11.76
C ASP A 38 20.86 -4.61 -12.86
N THR A 39 19.77 -5.30 -12.51
CA THR A 39 18.99 -6.16 -13.43
C THR A 39 17.52 -5.77 -13.53
N GLY A 40 17.11 -4.58 -13.08
CA GLY A 40 15.72 -4.16 -13.13
C GLY A 40 15.34 -3.10 -12.08
N THR A 41 14.15 -3.27 -11.49
CA THR A 41 13.61 -2.34 -10.50
C THR A 41 13.06 -3.11 -9.30
N TRP A 42 13.45 -2.69 -8.10
CA TRP A 42 12.83 -3.13 -6.86
C TRP A 42 11.68 -2.21 -6.49
N LEU A 43 10.52 -2.82 -6.25
CA LEU A 43 9.35 -2.13 -5.79
C LEU A 43 9.15 -2.43 -4.30
N LEU A 44 9.42 -1.44 -3.46
CA LEU A 44 9.27 -1.53 -2.02
C LEU A 44 7.95 -0.88 -1.61
N ASN A 45 7.08 -1.68 -0.97
CA ASN A 45 5.86 -1.20 -0.36
C ASN A 45 6.00 -1.21 1.18
N ARG A 46 5.64 -0.10 1.84
CA ARG A 46 5.56 0.02 3.29
C ARG A 46 4.21 0.59 3.67
N PHE A 47 3.40 -0.28 4.28
CA PHE A 47 2.07 0.05 4.79
C PHE A 47 2.10 0.23 6.31
N GLU A 48 1.81 1.43 6.79
CA GLU A 48 1.76 1.79 8.21
C GLU A 48 0.35 2.21 8.59
N TYR A 49 -0.20 1.68 9.69
CA TYR A 49 -1.54 2.05 10.13
C TYR A 49 -1.61 2.18 11.65
N ALA A 50 -2.52 3.04 12.10
CA ALA A 50 -2.87 3.26 13.50
C ALA A 50 -4.39 3.14 13.65
N ILE A 51 -4.82 2.38 14.65
CA ILE A 51 -6.23 2.17 14.99
C ILE A 51 -6.47 2.89 16.32
N ALA A 52 -7.33 3.90 16.33
CA ALA A 52 -7.55 4.74 17.51
C ALA A 52 -8.39 4.07 18.61
N ASN A 53 -9.12 3.00 18.31
CA ASN A 53 -10.01 2.33 19.26
C ASN A 53 -9.42 0.97 19.71
N PRO A 54 -9.07 0.78 20.99
CA PRO A 54 -8.43 -0.45 21.51
C PRO A 54 -9.26 -1.73 21.33
N VAL A 55 -10.59 -1.62 21.32
CA VAL A 55 -11.50 -2.77 21.14
C VAL A 55 -11.55 -3.19 19.67
N ILE A 56 -11.50 -2.22 18.75
CA ILE A 56 -11.35 -2.46 17.32
C ILE A 56 -9.93 -2.96 17.01
N GLU A 57 -8.93 -2.43 17.71
CA GLU A 57 -7.52 -2.83 17.61
C GLU A 57 -7.33 -4.32 17.90
N PHE A 58 -7.98 -4.87 18.94
CA PHE A 58 -7.88 -6.29 19.27
C PHE A 58 -8.47 -7.20 18.17
N GLY A 59 -9.63 -6.83 17.61
CA GLY A 59 -10.25 -7.57 16.50
C GLY A 59 -9.42 -7.48 15.20
N PHE A 60 -8.85 -6.30 14.91
CA PHE A 60 -8.05 -6.07 13.71
C PHE A 60 -6.65 -6.70 13.81
N LYS A 61 -5.97 -6.62 14.96
CA LYS A 61 -4.66 -7.25 15.19
C LYS A 61 -4.69 -8.77 15.04
N THR A 62 -5.80 -9.40 15.42
CA THR A 62 -5.88 -10.86 15.46
C THR A 62 -6.21 -11.48 14.09
N PHE A 63 -7.00 -10.80 13.25
CA PHE A 63 -7.47 -11.38 11.99
C PHE A 63 -7.14 -10.56 10.75
N ALA A 64 -7.16 -9.23 10.85
CA ALA A 64 -7.00 -8.36 9.69
C ALA A 64 -5.53 -8.16 9.32
N ALA A 65 -4.58 -8.18 10.26
CA ALA A 65 -3.17 -7.96 9.94
C ALA A 65 -2.62 -8.94 8.88
N GLU A 66 -2.90 -10.24 9.02
CA GLU A 66 -2.48 -11.25 8.03
C GLU A 66 -3.27 -11.15 6.73
N TRP A 67 -4.56 -10.80 6.79
CA TRP A 67 -5.40 -10.63 5.60
C TRP A 67 -5.02 -9.39 4.79
N THR A 68 -4.81 -8.25 5.47
CA THR A 68 -4.29 -7.00 4.92
C THR A 68 -2.91 -7.22 4.30
N ARG A 69 -2.02 -7.96 4.97
CA ARG A 69 -0.71 -8.28 4.39
C ARG A 69 -0.84 -9.09 3.10
N ARG A 70 -1.71 -10.10 3.06
CA ARG A 70 -1.96 -10.91 1.86
C ARG A 70 -2.55 -10.08 0.72
N ASP A 71 -3.49 -9.20 1.05
CA ASP A 71 -4.08 -8.28 0.08
C ASP A 71 -3.02 -7.32 -0.51
N MET A 72 -2.18 -6.72 0.34
CA MET A 72 -1.07 -5.85 -0.10
C MET A 72 -0.08 -6.59 -1.00
N VAL A 73 0.28 -7.83 -0.66
CA VAL A 73 1.14 -8.66 -1.53
C VAL A 73 0.47 -8.95 -2.88
N ALA A 74 -0.84 -9.21 -2.89
CA ALA A 74 -1.58 -9.41 -4.13
C ALA A 74 -1.63 -8.12 -4.98
N GLN A 75 -1.75 -6.95 -4.36
CA GLN A 75 -1.69 -5.66 -5.05
C GLN A 75 -0.30 -5.40 -5.65
N LEU A 76 0.77 -5.70 -4.89
CA LEU A 76 2.15 -5.58 -5.36
C LEU A 76 2.40 -6.48 -6.59
N ASN A 77 1.94 -7.72 -6.55
CA ASN A 77 2.08 -8.66 -7.68
C ASN A 77 1.31 -8.18 -8.92
N ARG A 78 0.10 -7.63 -8.75
CA ARG A 78 -0.65 -7.05 -9.88
C ARG A 78 0.09 -5.88 -10.50
N LEU A 79 0.65 -4.99 -9.68
CA LEU A 79 1.44 -3.87 -10.19
C LEU A 79 2.68 -4.36 -10.94
N LYS A 80 3.34 -5.39 -10.41
CA LYS A 80 4.47 -6.04 -11.11
C LYS A 80 4.07 -6.55 -12.50
N TYR A 81 2.97 -7.29 -12.61
CA TYR A 81 2.53 -7.83 -13.90
C TYR A 81 2.22 -6.72 -14.91
N VAL A 82 1.51 -5.66 -14.51
CA VAL A 82 1.24 -4.52 -15.40
C VAL A 82 2.54 -3.81 -15.81
N ALA A 83 3.49 -3.66 -14.89
CA ALA A 83 4.77 -3.04 -15.20
C ALA A 83 5.61 -3.88 -16.17
N GLU A 84 5.60 -5.21 -16.03
CA GLU A 84 6.25 -6.14 -16.97
C GLU A 84 5.57 -6.12 -18.34
N GLU A 85 4.23 -6.11 -18.39
CA GLU A 85 3.44 -6.04 -19.63
C GLU A 85 3.68 -4.73 -20.40
N GLU A 86 3.65 -3.58 -19.73
CA GLU A 86 3.94 -2.27 -20.35
C GLU A 86 5.40 -2.19 -20.84
N TYR A 87 6.35 -2.75 -20.08
CA TYR A 87 7.75 -2.81 -20.51
C TYR A 87 7.95 -3.64 -21.77
N GLU A 88 7.26 -4.79 -21.89
CA GLU A 88 7.32 -5.63 -23.09
C GLU A 88 6.63 -4.99 -24.31
N CYS A 89 5.62 -4.14 -24.10
CA CYS A 89 4.93 -3.43 -25.19
C CYS A 89 5.71 -2.22 -25.73
N ASP A 90 6.58 -1.63 -24.91
CA ASP A 90 7.46 -0.51 -25.29
C ASP A 90 8.78 -0.95 -25.97
N THR A 91 9.13 -2.26 -25.95
CA THR A 91 10.28 -2.86 -26.67
C THR A 91 9.92 -3.45 -28.03
#